data_AF-A0A819KUQ9-F1
#
_entry.id   AF-A0A819KUQ9-F1
#
_cell.length_a   1.000
_cell.length_b   1.000
_cell.length_c   1.000
_cell.angle_alpha   90.00
_cell.angle_beta   90.00
_cell.angle_gamma   90.00
#
_symmetry.space_group_name_H-M   'P 1'
#
loop_
_entity.id
_entity.type
_entity.pdbx_description
1 polymer ?
#
loop_
_entity_poly.entity_id
_entity_poly.type
_entity_poly.pdbx_seq_one_letter_code
_entity_poly.pdbx_strand_id
1 'polypeptide(L)'
;MANINIDRLKTLFLPHGLIYILLSLVIICLLVLTIVYAVLWRNSQTSSTSSYAVANGIIGYPIDLPNDGRYVQWSFLQMNDVYELLPLDGGRKGGLSRVAYIRKLLKQENSNTIIE
;
A
#
# COMPACT_ATOMS: atom_id res chain seq x y z
N MET A 1 7.18 -3.60 -52.95
CA MET A 1 7.30 -2.14 -52.71
C MET A 1 5.94 -1.61 -52.31
N ALA A 2 5.76 -1.19 -51.06
CA ALA A 2 4.49 -0.58 -50.62
C ALA A 2 4.34 0.78 -51.32
N ASN A 3 3.34 0.89 -52.20
CA ASN A 3 3.08 2.10 -52.97
C ASN A 3 2.41 3.12 -52.03
N ILE A 4 3.20 4.04 -51.47
CA ILE A 4 2.71 5.05 -50.54
C ILE A 4 1.84 6.03 -51.34
N ASN A 5 0.54 6.02 -51.05
CA ASN A 5 -0.42 6.87 -51.75
C ASN A 5 -0.23 8.33 -51.31
N ILE A 6 0.42 9.11 -52.18
CA ILE A 6 0.80 10.51 -51.97
C ILE A 6 -0.42 11.41 -51.72
N ASP A 7 -1.60 11.06 -52.25
CA ASP A 7 -2.82 11.86 -52.09
C ASP A 7 -3.44 11.72 -50.69
N ARG A 8 -3.28 10.55 -50.04
CA ARG A 8 -3.58 10.42 -48.60
C ARG A 8 -2.63 11.25 -47.74
N LEU A 9 -1.37 11.39 -48.15
CA LEU A 9 -0.40 12.23 -47.44
C LEU A 9 -0.80 13.71 -47.47
N LYS A 10 -1.36 14.18 -48.59
CA LYS A 10 -1.85 15.56 -48.73
C LYS A 10 -3.03 15.84 -47.79
N THR A 11 -3.92 14.86 -47.58
CA THR A 11 -5.05 15.02 -46.63
C THR A 11 -4.63 15.21 -45.18
N LEU A 12 -3.40 14.81 -44.85
CA LEU A 12 -2.79 15.02 -43.53
C LEU A 12 -2.42 16.50 -43.28
N PHE A 13 -2.11 17.25 -44.34
CA PHE A 13 -1.72 18.67 -44.29
C PHE A 13 -2.90 19.65 -44.42
N LEU A 14 -4.13 19.15 -44.57
CA LEU A 14 -5.33 19.98 -44.42
C LEU A 14 -5.55 20.35 -42.95
N PRO A 15 -6.24 21.47 -42.64
CA PRO A 15 -6.39 21.97 -41.27
C PRO A 15 -6.97 20.93 -40.30
N HIS A 16 -7.86 20.05 -40.78
CA HIS A 16 -8.41 18.97 -39.96
C HIS A 16 -7.40 17.83 -39.69
N GLY A 17 -6.53 17.49 -40.65
CA GLY A 17 -5.49 16.46 -40.47
C GLY A 17 -4.43 16.86 -39.42
N LEU A 18 -4.08 18.15 -39.40
CA LEU A 18 -3.14 18.71 -38.44
C LEU A 18 -3.68 18.69 -36.99
N ILE A 19 -5.00 18.90 -36.83
CA ILE A 19 -5.69 18.79 -35.53
C ILE A 19 -5.60 17.35 -34.99
N TYR A 20 -5.84 16.33 -35.83
CA TYR A 20 -5.74 14.93 -35.39
C TYR A 20 -4.31 14.52 -35.00
N ILE A 21 -3.30 15.04 -35.71
CA ILE A 21 -1.89 14.82 -35.34
C ILE A 21 -1.59 15.43 -33.97
N LEU A 22 -1.98 16.70 -33.74
CA LEU A 22 -1.78 17.35 -32.45
C LEU A 22 -2.50 16.61 -31.32
N LEU A 23 -3.76 16.21 -31.55
CA LEU A 23 -4.54 15.45 -30.57
C LEU A 23 -3.87 14.12 -30.22
N SER A 24 -3.39 13.37 -31.23
CA SER A 24 -2.69 12.10 -30.99
C SER A 24 -1.37 12.29 -30.22
N LEU A 25 -0.62 13.36 -30.50
CA LEU A 25 0.59 13.72 -29.77
C LEU A 25 0.31 14.03 -28.30
N VAL A 26 -0.76 14.77 -28.02
CA VAL A 26 -1.20 15.08 -26.65
C VAL A 26 -1.60 13.80 -25.91
N ILE A 27 -2.36 12.90 -26.55
CA ILE A 27 -2.77 11.63 -25.96
C ILE A 27 -1.55 10.75 -25.64
N ILE A 28 -0.59 10.65 -26.55
CA ILE A 28 0.64 9.89 -26.34
C ILE A 28 1.45 10.49 -25.19
N CYS A 29 1.58 11.81 -25.12
CA CYS A 29 2.28 12.51 -24.03
C CYS A 29 1.64 12.20 -22.66
N LEU A 30 0.30 12.27 -22.57
CA LEU A 30 -0.44 11.94 -21.35
C LEU A 30 -0.27 10.47 -20.95
N LEU A 31 -0.26 9.54 -21.91
CA LEU A 31 0.01 8.12 -21.63
C LEU A 31 1.43 7.91 -21.09
N VAL A 32 2.43 8.54 -21.70
CA VAL A 32 3.81 8.44 -21.20
C VAL A 32 3.93 9.01 -19.80
N LEU A 33 3.32 10.18 -19.54
CA LEU A 33 3.34 10.82 -18.23
C LEU A 33 2.71 9.93 -17.15
N THR A 34 1.57 9.31 -17.45
CA THR A 34 0.88 8.42 -16.51
C THR A 34 1.71 7.17 -16.20
N ILE A 35 2.35 6.57 -17.20
CA ILE A 35 3.24 5.41 -17.01
C ILE A 35 4.45 5.79 -16.14
N VAL A 36 5.11 6.92 -16.45
CA VAL A 36 6.26 7.40 -15.68
C VAL A 36 5.85 7.66 -14.23
N TYR A 37 4.73 8.33 -14.00
CA TYR A 37 4.23 8.60 -12.66
C TYR A 37 3.93 7.30 -11.90
N ALA A 38 3.32 6.30 -12.55
CA ALA A 38 3.06 5.00 -11.95
C ALA A 38 4.34 4.24 -11.57
N VAL A 39 5.37 4.30 -12.41
CA VAL A 39 6.67 3.67 -12.13
C VAL A 39 7.40 4.37 -10.98
N LEU A 40 7.39 5.70 -10.97
CA LEU A 40 7.98 6.49 -9.88
C LEU A 40 7.25 6.23 -8.56
N TRP A 41 5.91 6.20 -8.59
CA TRP A 41 5.09 5.85 -7.42
C TRP A 41 5.41 4.45 -6.91
N ARG A 42 5.56 3.46 -7.80
CA ARG A 42 5.91 2.09 -7.40
C ARG A 42 7.28 2.03 -6.73
N ASN A 43 8.27 2.75 -7.26
CA ASN A 43 9.61 2.77 -6.67
C ASN A 43 9.66 3.54 -5.35
N SER A 44 8.73 4.47 -5.12
CA SER A 44 8.59 5.18 -3.84
C SER A 44 7.96 4.33 -2.73
N GLN A 45 7.34 3.19 -3.06
CA GLN A 45 6.88 2.24 -2.05
C GLN A 45 8.07 1.48 -1.47
N THR A 46 8.67 2.05 -0.43
CA THR A 46 9.55 1.31 0.47
C THR A 46 8.79 0.11 1.01
N SER A 47 9.30 -1.09 0.76
CA SER A 47 8.74 -2.31 1.34
C SER A 47 8.83 -2.21 2.86
N SER A 48 7.69 -2.09 3.53
CA SER A 48 7.59 -2.01 5.00
C SER A 48 7.94 -3.33 5.71
N THR A 49 8.59 -4.26 5.03
CA THR A 49 8.98 -5.57 5.57
C THR A 49 10.42 -5.50 6.05
N SER A 50 10.70 -6.04 7.25
CA SER A 50 12.06 -6.09 7.77
C SER A 50 12.93 -6.96 6.86
N SER A 51 14.16 -6.53 6.57
CA SER A 51 15.12 -7.33 5.79
C SER A 51 15.37 -8.71 6.42
N TYR A 52 15.22 -8.81 7.75
CA TYR A 52 15.25 -10.07 8.49
C TYR A 52 14.10 -11.01 8.12
N ALA A 53 12.86 -10.51 8.06
CA ALA A 53 11.70 -11.35 7.70
C ALA A 53 11.81 -11.89 6.28
N VAL A 54 12.27 -11.05 5.33
CA VAL A 54 12.50 -11.47 3.94
C VAL A 54 13.60 -12.52 3.85
N ALA A 55 14.72 -12.32 4.56
CA ALA A 55 15.84 -13.26 4.56
C ALA A 55 15.49 -14.63 5.15
N ASN A 56 14.56 -14.67 6.12
CA ASN A 56 14.15 -15.91 6.78
C ASN A 56 12.84 -16.50 6.22
N GLY A 57 12.30 -15.94 5.14
CA GLY A 57 11.05 -16.42 4.52
C GLY A 57 9.84 -16.33 5.45
N ILE A 58 9.84 -15.39 6.40
CA ILE A 58 8.75 -15.21 7.36
C ILE A 58 7.62 -14.46 6.65
N ILE A 59 6.50 -15.15 6.44
CA ILE A 59 5.29 -14.59 5.85
C ILE A 59 4.25 -14.46 6.97
N GLY A 60 3.99 -13.23 7.42
CA GLY A 60 2.96 -12.92 8.42
C GLY A 60 3.51 -12.52 9.79
N TYR A 61 2.59 -12.42 10.75
CA TYR A 61 2.81 -12.07 12.16
C TYR A 61 2.44 -13.26 13.06
N PRO A 62 3.17 -13.49 14.17
CA PRO A 62 4.29 -12.71 14.70
C PRO A 62 5.66 -13.08 14.12
N ILE A 63 6.56 -12.10 14.04
CA ILE A 63 7.98 -12.29 13.69
C ILE A 63 8.72 -12.46 15.01
N ASP A 64 9.32 -13.64 15.24
CA ASP A 64 10.21 -13.85 16.38
C ASP A 64 11.59 -13.26 16.06
N LEU A 65 11.88 -12.11 16.64
CA LEU A 65 13.10 -11.35 16.38
C LEU A 65 14.23 -11.82 17.31
N PRO A 66 15.48 -11.94 16.82
CA PRO A 66 16.62 -12.26 17.67
C PRO A 66 16.78 -11.22 18.79
N ASN A 67 16.99 -11.69 20.02
CA ASN A 67 17.30 -10.83 21.16
C ASN A 67 18.80 -10.48 21.20
N ASP A 68 19.31 -9.93 20.10
CA ASP A 68 20.72 -9.53 19.91
C ASP A 68 20.93 -8.01 19.99
N GLY A 69 19.89 -7.27 20.36
CA GLY A 69 19.92 -5.81 20.51
C GLY A 69 19.87 -5.01 19.19
N ARG A 70 19.79 -5.66 18.03
CA ARG A 70 19.69 -4.97 16.73
C ARG A 70 18.27 -4.53 16.36
N TYR A 71 17.29 -5.18 16.97
CA TYR A 71 15.88 -4.95 16.70
C TYR A 71 15.13 -4.61 17.98
N VAL A 72 14.16 -3.71 17.88
CA VAL A 72 13.24 -3.38 18.95
C VAL A 72 11.83 -3.71 18.48
N GLN A 73 11.15 -4.61 19.17
CA GLN A 73 9.77 -4.97 18.88
C GLN A 73 8.83 -4.03 19.64
N TRP A 74 7.92 -3.39 18.91
CA TRP A 74 6.82 -2.60 19.46
C TRP A 74 5.51 -3.29 19.17
N SER A 75 4.59 -3.24 20.13
CA SER A 75 3.24 -3.78 19.97
C SER A 75 2.24 -2.65 20.14
N PHE A 76 1.41 -2.41 19.12
CA PHE A 76 0.33 -1.41 19.18
C PHE A 76 -1.00 -2.14 19.31
N LEU A 77 -1.64 -2.01 20.46
CA LEU A 77 -3.00 -2.48 20.69
C LEU A 77 -3.96 -1.34 20.42
N GLN A 78 -4.58 -1.36 19.24
CA GLN A 78 -5.55 -0.36 18.82
C GLN A 78 -6.99 -0.86 19.02
N MET A 79 -7.88 0.05 19.41
CA MET A 79 -9.32 -0.18 19.34
C MET A 79 -10.02 1.01 18.72
N ASN A 80 -10.97 0.76 17.82
CA ASN A 80 -11.80 1.79 17.21
C ASN A 80 -13.27 1.49 17.46
N ASP A 81 -14.09 2.55 17.45
CA ASP A 81 -15.55 2.46 17.47
C ASP A 81 -16.10 1.60 18.63
N VAL A 82 -15.53 1.77 19.82
CA VAL A 82 -15.98 1.09 21.03
C VAL A 82 -17.22 1.79 21.58
N TYR A 83 -18.39 1.30 21.19
CA TYR A 83 -19.67 1.86 21.65
C TYR A 83 -20.16 1.27 22.98
N GLU A 84 -19.70 0.07 23.34
CA GLU A 84 -20.18 -0.64 24.52
C GLU A 84 -19.05 -1.05 25.46
N LEU A 85 -19.21 -0.67 26.74
CA LEU A 85 -18.27 -1.01 27.79
C LEU A 85 -18.49 -2.45 28.29
N LEU A 86 -19.75 -2.89 28.29
CA LEU A 86 -20.17 -4.19 28.77
C LEU A 86 -19.99 -5.28 27.70
N PRO A 87 -19.78 -6.53 28.11
CA PRO A 87 -19.75 -7.65 27.18
C PRO A 87 -21.11 -7.88 26.50
N LEU A 88 -21.05 -8.24 25.23
CA LEU A 88 -22.20 -8.66 24.42
C LEU A 88 -22.45 -10.17 24.50
N ASP A 89 -23.57 -10.62 23.94
CA ASP A 89 -23.97 -12.03 23.86
C ASP A 89 -23.93 -12.73 25.24
N GLY A 90 -24.41 -12.05 26.28
CA GLY A 90 -24.43 -12.59 27.65
C GLY A 90 -23.04 -12.88 28.23
N GLY A 91 -22.05 -12.02 27.97
CA GLY A 91 -20.69 -12.19 28.50
C GLY A 91 -19.68 -12.80 27.53
N ARG A 92 -20.12 -13.31 26.38
CA ARG A 92 -19.27 -14.12 25.50
C ARG A 92 -18.40 -13.27 24.58
N LYS A 93 -18.81 -12.06 24.20
CA LYS A 93 -18.08 -11.23 23.22
C LYS A 93 -17.72 -9.86 23.78
N GLY A 94 -16.55 -9.36 23.38
CA GLY A 94 -16.10 -8.01 23.73
C GLY A 94 -15.98 -7.72 25.22
N GLY A 95 -16.27 -6.46 25.58
CA GLY A 95 -16.19 -5.92 26.93
C GLY A 95 -14.81 -5.35 27.27
N LEU A 96 -14.78 -4.13 27.82
CA LEU A 96 -13.53 -3.46 28.19
C LEU A 96 -12.74 -4.20 29.28
N SER A 97 -13.40 -4.97 30.14
CA SER A 97 -12.72 -5.81 31.14
C SER A 97 -11.83 -6.87 30.48
N ARG A 98 -12.31 -7.49 29.39
CA ARG A 98 -11.54 -8.47 28.61
C ARG A 98 -10.41 -7.79 27.86
N VAL A 99 -10.65 -6.63 27.27
CA VAL A 99 -9.61 -5.82 26.64
C VAL A 99 -8.51 -5.48 27.64
N ALA A 100 -8.87 -4.99 28.84
CA ALA A 100 -7.92 -4.65 29.88
C ALA A 100 -7.07 -5.86 30.32
N TYR A 101 -7.69 -7.03 30.36
CA TYR A 101 -6.97 -8.29 30.62
C TYR A 101 -6.00 -8.65 29.48
N ILE A 102 -6.43 -8.57 28.22
CA ILE A 102 -5.57 -8.80 27.05
C ILE A 102 -4.39 -7.82 27.05
N ARG A 103 -4.64 -6.53 27.29
CA ARG A 103 -3.58 -5.52 27.46
C ARG A 103 -2.56 -5.93 28.52
N LYS A 104 -3.02 -6.42 29.67
CA LYS A 104 -2.13 -6.85 30.76
C LYS A 104 -1.23 -7.99 30.30
N LEU A 105 -1.78 -8.98 29.59
CA LEU A 105 -1.00 -10.09 29.03
C LEU A 105 0.01 -9.60 27.99
N LEU A 106 -0.42 -8.76 27.05
CA LEU A 106 0.46 -8.21 26.02
C LEU A 106 1.60 -7.37 26.61
N LYS A 107 1.34 -6.60 27.67
CA LYS A 107 2.41 -5.86 28.39
C LYS A 107 3.37 -6.77 29.15
N GLN A 108 2.93 -7.95 29.59
CA GLN A 108 3.80 -8.94 30.22
C GLN A 108 4.69 -9.63 29.18
N GLU A 109 4.16 -9.86 27.98
CA GLU A 109 4.89 -10.46 26.86
C GLU A 109 5.88 -9.46 26.23
N ASN A 110 5.45 -8.23 25.96
CA ASN A 110 6.28 -7.16 25.43
C ASN A 110 6.07 -5.87 26.22
N SER A 111 7.11 -5.43 26.94
CA SER A 111 7.10 -4.17 27.70
C SER A 111 6.87 -2.93 26.82
N ASN A 112 7.23 -2.99 25.53
CA ASN A 112 7.01 -1.94 24.54
C ASN A 112 5.60 -2.00 23.91
N THR A 113 4.61 -2.51 24.66
CA THR A 113 3.21 -2.51 24.24
C THR A 113 2.53 -1.18 24.58
N ILE A 114 2.06 -0.48 23.54
CA ILE A 114 1.32 0.78 23.59
C ILE A 114 -0.16 0.50 23.28
N ILE A 115 -1.07 1.24 23.92
CA ILE A 115 -2.49 1.29 23.53
C ILE A 115 -2.75 2.57 22.77
N GLU A 116 -3.49 2.45 21.67
CA GLU A 116 -4.07 3.56 20.91
C GLU A 116 -5.59 3.46 20.83
#